data_AF-A0A7W2E910-F1
#
_entry.id   AF-A0A7W2E910-F1
#
_cell.length_a   1.000
_cell.length_b   1.000
_cell.length_c   1.000
_cell.angle_alpha   90.00
_cell.angle_beta   90.00
_cell.angle_gamma   90.00
#
_symmetry.space_group_name_H-M   'P 1'
#
loop_
_entity.id
_entity.type
_entity.pdbx_description
1 polymer ?
#
loop_
_entity_poly.entity_id
_entity_poly.type
_entity_poly.pdbx_seq_one_letter_code
_entity_poly.pdbx_strand_id
1 'polypeptide(L)' 'MSSSPPNKVFLKIRLSSEEAPLLAEFAHSEGMTVSEFARSAIMEKVEDLQDVDELRAALEFDSGERFTTDEICRELGC' A
#
# COMPACT_ATOMS: atom_id res chain seq x y z
N MET A 1 12.42 -31.54 -3.35
CA MET A 1 11.83 -30.19 -3.18
C MET A 1 12.90 -29.19 -3.58
N SER A 2 12.90 -28.78 -4.85
CA SER A 2 13.87 -27.79 -5.36
C SER A 2 13.32 -26.41 -5.03
N SER A 3 13.87 -25.72 -4.04
CA SER A 3 13.54 -24.32 -3.79
C SER A 3 14.10 -23.50 -4.95
N SER A 4 13.23 -22.94 -5.79
CA SER A 4 13.64 -21.94 -6.77
C SER A 4 14.41 -20.83 -6.07
N PRO A 5 15.51 -20.33 -6.65
CA PRO A 5 16.28 -19.26 -6.03
C PRO A 5 15.37 -18.03 -5.86
N PRO A 6 15.53 -17.25 -4.77
CA PRO A 6 14.75 -16.04 -4.57
C PRO A 6 14.95 -15.12 -5.77
N ASN A 7 13.84 -14.73 -6.41
CA ASN A 7 13.87 -13.82 -7.54
C ASN A 7 14.31 -12.44 -7.02
N LYS A 8 15.58 -12.09 -7.25
CA LYS A 8 16.18 -10.82 -6.83
C LYS A 8 16.25 -9.89 -8.03
N VAL A 9 15.55 -8.77 -7.94
CA VAL A 9 15.61 -7.68 -8.91
C VAL A 9 16.43 -6.54 -8.32
N PHE A 10 17.30 -5.94 -9.14
CA PHE A 10 18.05 -4.75 -8.76
C PHE A 10 17.41 -3.52 -9.39
N LEU A 11 17.02 -2.55 -8.56
CA LEU A 11 16.55 -1.24 -8.99
C LEU A 11 17.67 -0.21 -8.82
N LYS A 12 17.92 0.57 -9.87
CA LYS A 12 18.75 1.77 -9.81
C LYS A 12 17.85 2.97 -9.98
N ILE A 13 17.71 3.76 -8.92
CA ILE A 13 16.91 4.98 -8.91
C ILE A 13 17.88 6.16 -8.96
N ARG A 14 17.61 7.12 -9.86
CA ARG A 14 18.34 8.38 -9.89
C ARG A 14 17.60 9.36 -9.00
N LEU A 15 18.29 9.88 -8.01
CA LEU A 15 17.82 10.93 -7.13
C LEU A 15 18.64 12.19 -7.37
N SER A 16 18.00 13.34 -7.19
CA SER A 16 18.70 14.62 -7.16
C SER A 16 19.61 14.71 -5.92
N SER A 17 20.48 15.72 -5.91
CA SER A 17 21.29 16.05 -4.73
C SER A 17 20.45 16.49 -3.52
N GLU A 18 19.19 16.89 -3.74
CA GLU A 18 18.26 17.30 -2.69
C GLU A 18 17.46 16.10 -2.16
N GLU A 19 17.07 15.17 -3.04
CA GLU A 19 16.26 14.00 -2.68
C GLU A 19 17.07 12.92 -1.95
N ALA A 20 18.32 12.69 -2.33
CA ALA A 20 19.13 11.62 -1.76
C ALA A 20 19.41 11.77 -0.25
N PRO A 21 19.76 12.97 0.27
CA PRO A 21 19.91 13.19 1.70
C PRO A 21 18.60 12.99 2.46
N LEU A 22 17.48 13.50 1.93
CA LEU A 22 16.16 13.35 2.56
C LEU A 22 15.78 11.87 2.69
N LEU A 23 15.91 11.09 1.61
CA LEU A 23 15.62 9.65 1.64
C LEU A 23 16.46 8.92 2.69
N ALA A 24 17.74 9.27 2.81
CA ALA A 24 18.63 8.67 3.79
C ALA A 24 18.27 9.05 5.23
N GLU A 25 17.93 10.33 5.46
CA GLU A 25 17.50 10.84 6.77
C GLU A 25 16.21 10.16 7.24
N PHE A 26 15.18 10.12 6.39
CA PHE A 26 13.89 9.49 6.71
C PHE A 26 14.03 7.97 6.91
N ALA A 27 14.80 7.28 6.07
CA ALA A 27 15.05 5.86 6.29
C ALA A 27 15.70 5.63 7.66
N HIS A 28 16.68 6.47 8.04
CA HIS A 28 17.36 6.36 9.32
C HIS A 28 16.45 6.68 10.52
N SER A 29 15.58 7.70 10.42
CA SER A 29 14.64 8.05 11.50
C SER A 29 13.66 6.91 11.80
N GLU A 30 13.30 6.13 10.78
CA GLU A 30 12.44 4.94 10.91
C GLU A 30 13.23 3.66 11.26
N GLY A 31 14.54 3.75 11.51
CA GLY A 31 15.39 2.60 11.81
C GLY A 31 15.57 1.63 10.64
N MET A 32 15.34 2.10 9.40
CA MET A 32 15.42 1.31 8.17
C MET A 32 16.67 1.64 7.35
N THR A 33 17.10 0.71 6.51
CA THR A 33 18.02 1.03 5.42
C THR A 33 17.28 1.75 4.28
N VAL A 34 17.99 2.53 3.47
CA VAL A 34 17.44 3.17 2.26
C VAL A 34 16.76 2.15 1.33
N SER A 35 17.32 0.95 1.23
CA SER A 35 16.73 -0.09 0.38
C SER A 35 15.45 -0.70 0.97
N GLU A 36 15.34 -0.82 2.30
CA GLU A 36 14.10 -1.25 2.96
C GLU A 36 13.02 -0.19 2.80
N PHE A 37 13.35 1.06 3.10
CA PHE A 37 12.44 2.18 2.94
C PHE A 37 11.92 2.28 1.50
N ALA A 38 12.81 2.22 0.50
CA ALA A 38 12.40 2.27 -0.91
C ALA A 38 11.50 1.10 -1.31
N ARG A 39 11.73 -0.11 -0.78
CA ARG A 39 10.83 -1.25 -1.03
C ARG A 39 9.46 -1.03 -0.40
N SER A 40 9.41 -0.57 0.85
CA SER A 40 8.14 -0.30 1.54
C SER A 40 7.34 0.78 0.81
N ALA A 41 7.95 1.90 0.44
CA ALA A 41 7.29 2.98 -0.27
C ALA A 41 6.77 2.57 -1.66
N ILE A 42 7.51 1.71 -2.37
CA ILE A 42 7.04 1.15 -3.66
C ILE A 42 5.81 0.26 -3.42
N MET A 43 5.82 -0.58 -2.40
CA MET A 43 4.70 -1.49 -2.10
C MET A 43 3.47 -0.74 -1.61
N GLU A 44 3.64 0.24 -0.73
CA GLU A 44 2.57 1.15 -0.29
C GLU A 44 1.91 1.82 -1.50
N LYS A 45 2.70 2.28 -2.47
CA LYS A 45 2.12 2.90 -3.67
C LYS A 45 1.37 1.91 -4.56
N VAL A 46 1.77 0.64 -4.56
CA VAL A 46 1.03 -0.41 -5.27
C VAL A 46 -0.29 -0.70 -4.56
N GLU A 47 -0.27 -0.80 -3.23
CA GLU A 47 -1.45 -1.01 -2.39
C GLU A 47 -2.45 0.15 -2.54
N ASP A 48 -2.01 1.41 -2.50
CA ASP A 48 -2.84 2.60 -2.78
C ASP A 48 -3.64 2.47 -4.08
N LEU A 49 -2.99 1.96 -5.14
CA LEU A 49 -3.62 1.82 -6.45
C LEU A 49 -4.64 0.68 -6.45
N GLN A 50 -4.33 -0.42 -5.75
CA GLN A 50 -5.23 -1.54 -5.58
C GLN A 50 -6.46 -1.14 -4.77
N ASP A 51 -6.28 -0.43 -3.65
CA ASP A 51 -7.37 0.09 -2.81
C ASP A 51 -8.32 0.99 -3.60
N VAL A 52 -7.78 1.85 -4.47
CA VAL A 52 -8.59 2.70 -5.35
C VAL A 52 -9.39 1.89 -6.35
N ASP A 53 -8.81 0.84 -6.92
CA ASP A 53 -9.51 -0.03 -7.87
C ASP A 53 -10.57 -0.89 -7.17
N GLU A 54 -10.30 -1.38 -5.96
CA GLU A 54 -11.29 -2.06 -5.12
C GLU A 54 -12.47 -1.14 -4.77
N LEU A 55 -12.19 0.11 -4.40
CA LEU A 55 -13.23 1.10 -4.15
C LEU A 55 -14.07 1.37 -5.39
N ARG A 56 -13.45 1.50 -6.56
CA ARG A 56 -14.18 1.69 -7.84
C ARG A 56 -15.08 0.49 -8.13
N ALA A 57 -14.56 -0.73 -7.97
CA ALA A 57 -15.36 -1.94 -8.14
C ALA A 57 -16.54 -1.99 -7.17
N ALA A 58 -16.33 -1.65 -5.90
CA ALA A 58 -17.41 -1.60 -4.91
C ALA A 58 -18.49 -0.57 -5.30
N LEU A 59 -18.09 0.59 -5.82
CA LEU A 59 -19.03 1.62 -6.29
C LEU A 59 -19.84 1.20 -7.51
N GLU A 60 -19.30 0.35 -8.41
CA GLU A 60 -20.07 -0.18 -9.54
C GLU A 60 -21.26 -1.05 -9.09
N PHE A 61 -21.15 -1.68 -7.93
CA PHE A 61 -22.21 -2.50 -7.34
C PHE A 61 -23.04 -1.77 -6.27
N ASP A 62 -22.73 -0.51 -5.95
CA ASP A 62 -23.54 0.30 -5.01
C ASP A 62 -24.89 0.65 -5.66
N SER A 63 -25.97 0.07 -5.15
CA SER A 63 -27.35 0.37 -5.59
C SER A 63 -27.80 1.78 -5.21
N GLY A 64 -27.06 2.47 -4.35
CA GLY A 64 -27.45 3.75 -3.77
C GLY A 64 -28.41 3.63 -2.59
N GLU A 65 -28.85 2.41 -2.24
CA GLU A 65 -29.70 2.17 -1.09
C GLU A 65 -28.94 2.46 0.21
N ARG A 66 -29.63 3.05 1.19
CA ARG A 66 -29.05 3.46 2.47
C ARG A 66 -29.91 2.89 3.59
N PHE A 67 -29.24 2.31 4.58
CA PHE A 67 -29.87 1.74 5.77
C PHE A 67 -29.42 2.52 7.00
N THR A 68 -30.31 2.60 7.98
CA THR A 68 -29.99 3.12 9.30
C THR A 68 -29.19 2.10 10.11
N THR A 69 -28.43 2.58 11.09
CA THR A 69 -27.70 1.70 12.02
C THR A 69 -28.63 0.72 12.74
N ASP A 70 -29.85 1.14 13.10
CA ASP A 70 -30.85 0.29 13.77
C ASP A 70 -31.32 -0.87 12.88
N GLU A 71 -31.50 -0.63 11.58
CA GLU A 71 -31.86 -1.66 10.60
C GLU A 71 -30.74 -2.68 10.44
N ILE A 72 -29.51 -2.21 10.28
CA ILE A 72 -28.33 -3.06 10.18
C ILE A 72 -28.10 -3.86 11.48
N CYS A 73 -28.24 -3.24 12.65
CA CYS A 73 -28.09 -3.92 13.93
C CYS A 73 -29.14 -5.02 14.14
N ARG A 74 -30.39 -4.75 13.77
CA ARG A 74 -31.47 -5.75 13.81
C ARG A 74 -31.15 -6.96 12.92
N GLU A 75 -30.52 -6.75 11.77
CA GLU A 75 -30.13 -7.82 10.85
C GLU A 75 -28.89 -8.59 11.33
N LEU A 76 -27.85 -7.89 11.78
CA LEU A 76 -26.54 -8.48 12.10
C LEU A 76 -26.38 -8.93 13.56
N GLY A 77 -27.34 -8.66 14.44
CA GLY A 77 -27.31 -9.10 15.84
C GLY A 77 -26.36 -8.30 16.72
N CYS A 78 -26.30 -6.99 16.45
CA CYS A 78 -25.88 -5.97 17.40
C CYS A 78 -27.09 -5.68 18.34
#